data_AF-A0A8R1WFS0-F1
#
_entry.id   AF-A0A8R1WFS0-F1
#
_cell.length_a   1.000
_cell.length_b   1.000
_cell.length_c   1.000
_cell.angle_alpha   90.00
_cell.angle_beta   90.00
_cell.angle_gamma   90.00
#
_symmetry.space_group_name_H-M   'P 1'
#
loop_
_entity.id
_entity.type
_entity.pdbx_description
1 polymer ?
#
loop_
_entity_poly.entity_id
_entity_poly.type
_entity_poly.pdbx_seq_one_letter_code
_entity_poly.pdbx_strand_id
1 'polypeptide(L)'
;MAALSPSERRLQKELMSLMKEPPPGVTVDGDQASQNLTLWTVHMEGVPGTLYEGEKFVLQFKFTNKYPFDSPEVTFIGNNIPVHPHVYSNGHICLSILTDDWSPALSVQSVCLSIVSMLSSCKEKRRPPDNSFYVKTCNKNPKKTKWWYHDDSV
;
A
#
# COMPACT_ATOMS: atom_id res chain seq x y z
N MET A 1 -27.03 -16.95 -4.71
CA MET A 1 -26.13 -15.78 -4.72
C MET A 1 -26.11 -15.23 -3.31
N ALA A 2 -25.02 -15.42 -2.56
CA ALA A 2 -24.90 -14.82 -1.23
C ALA A 2 -24.93 -13.29 -1.35
N ALA A 3 -25.66 -12.62 -0.45
CA ALA A 3 -25.70 -11.16 -0.46
C ALA A 3 -24.33 -10.61 -0.02
N LEU A 4 -23.75 -9.72 -0.83
CA LEU A 4 -22.50 -9.04 -0.50
C LEU A 4 -22.66 -8.23 0.79
N SER A 5 -21.71 -8.40 1.70
CA SER A 5 -21.57 -7.62 2.94
C SER A 5 -21.31 -6.13 2.63
N PRO A 6 -21.53 -5.22 3.60
CA PRO A 6 -21.26 -3.80 3.40
C PRO A 6 -19.81 -3.50 2.98
N SER A 7 -18.84 -4.23 3.54
CA SER A 7 -17.42 -4.11 3.19
C SER A 7 -17.15 -4.57 1.76
N GLU A 8 -17.70 -5.70 1.33
CA GLU A 8 -17.56 -6.19 -0.04
C GLU A 8 -18.20 -5.25 -1.06
N ARG A 9 -19.36 -4.66 -0.74
CA ARG A 9 -20.00 -3.64 -1.60
C ARG A 9 -19.13 -2.39 -1.75
N ARG A 10 -18.45 -1.98 -0.68
CA ARG A 10 -17.50 -0.86 -0.70
C ARG A 10 -16.30 -1.20 -1.57
N LEU A 11 -15.71 -2.38 -1.38
CA LEU A 11 -14.56 -2.87 -2.15
C LEU A 11 -14.89 -2.99 -3.65
N GLN A 12 -16.06 -3.55 -3.99
CA GLN A 12 -16.48 -3.67 -5.38
C GLN A 12 -16.61 -2.30 -6.08
N LYS A 13 -17.16 -1.29 -5.39
CA LYS A 13 -17.22 0.08 -5.92
C LYS A 13 -15.84 0.67 -6.15
N GLU A 14 -14.92 0.47 -5.21
CA GLU A 14 -13.55 0.95 -5.34
C GLU A 14 -12.77 0.24 -6.44
N LEU A 15 -12.97 -1.07 -6.61
CA LEU A 15 -12.35 -1.84 -7.68
C LEU A 15 -12.81 -1.31 -9.05
N MET A 16 -14.12 -1.08 -9.22
CA MET A 16 -14.64 -0.48 -10.44
C MET A 16 -14.07 0.91 -10.69
N SER A 17 -13.95 1.75 -9.64
CA SER A 17 -13.35 3.08 -9.76
C SER A 17 -11.89 3.00 -10.20
N LEU A 18 -11.11 2.10 -9.58
CA LEU A 18 -9.69 1.92 -9.88
C LEU A 18 -9.46 1.33 -11.28
N MET A 19 -10.33 0.44 -11.75
CA MET A 19 -10.27 -0.11 -13.11
C MET A 19 -10.68 0.91 -14.16
N LYS A 20 -11.66 1.77 -13.85
CA LYS A 20 -12.17 2.78 -14.78
C LYS A 20 -11.21 3.96 -14.92
N GLU A 21 -10.68 4.46 -13.81
CA GLU A 21 -9.85 5.66 -13.75
C GLU A 21 -8.63 5.41 -12.84
N PRO A 22 -7.68 4.55 -13.26
CA PRO A 22 -6.49 4.28 -12.48
C PRO A 22 -5.55 5.49 -12.41
N PRO A 23 -4.84 5.70 -11.28
CA PRO A 23 -3.74 6.66 -11.22
C PRO A 23 -2.67 6.39 -12.29
N PRO A 24 -1.96 7.42 -12.76
CA PRO A 24 -0.85 7.24 -13.70
C PRO A 24 0.19 6.26 -13.16
N GLY A 25 0.57 5.27 -13.98
CA GLY A 25 1.53 4.23 -13.60
C GLY A 25 0.99 3.18 -12.64
N VAL A 26 -0.30 3.18 -12.31
CA VAL A 26 -0.93 2.19 -11.42
C VAL A 26 -1.92 1.33 -12.21
N THR A 27 -1.87 0.02 -12.04
CA THR A 27 -2.85 -0.90 -12.60
C THR A 27 -3.23 -1.98 -11.59
N VAL A 28 -4.50 -2.37 -11.55
CA VAL A 28 -5.00 -3.44 -10.65
C VAL A 28 -5.31 -4.68 -11.46
N ASP A 29 -4.99 -5.86 -10.91
CA ASP A 29 -5.42 -7.13 -11.48
C ASP A 29 -6.90 -7.37 -11.17
N GLY A 30 -7.77 -6.89 -12.07
CA GLY A 30 -9.21 -6.92 -11.90
C GLY A 30 -9.82 -8.33 -11.91
N ASP A 31 -9.22 -9.29 -12.61
CA ASP A 31 -9.71 -10.68 -12.63
C ASP A 31 -9.49 -11.35 -11.27
N GLN A 32 -8.26 -11.24 -10.75
CA GLN A 32 -7.93 -11.71 -9.40
C GLN A 32 -8.77 -11.02 -8.32
N ALA A 33 -8.88 -9.70 -8.38
CA ALA A 33 -9.64 -8.93 -7.39
C ALA A 33 -11.15 -9.24 -7.45
N SER A 34 -11.70 -9.59 -8.62
CA SER A 34 -13.10 -10.00 -8.76
C SER A 34 -13.37 -11.40 -8.17
N GLN A 35 -12.38 -12.29 -8.21
CA GLN A 35 -12.46 -13.62 -7.58
C GLN A 35 -12.31 -13.54 -6.05
N ASN A 36 -11.45 -12.64 -5.56
CA ASN A 36 -11.25 -12.41 -4.14
C ASN A 36 -11.19 -10.92 -3.81
N LEU A 37 -12.36 -10.34 -3.48
CA LEU A 37 -12.47 -8.92 -3.13
C LEU A 37 -11.63 -8.52 -1.91
N THR A 38 -11.18 -9.46 -1.08
CA THR A 38 -10.38 -9.17 0.12
C THR A 38 -8.87 -9.12 -0.13
N LEU A 39 -8.40 -9.47 -1.33
CA LEU A 39 -6.99 -9.47 -1.69
C LEU A 39 -6.77 -8.93 -3.10
N TRP A 40 -6.14 -7.77 -3.23
CA TRP A 40 -5.86 -7.17 -4.54
C TRP A 40 -4.37 -7.09 -4.80
N THR A 41 -4.01 -7.34 -6.06
CA THR A 41 -2.65 -7.14 -6.58
C THR A 41 -2.65 -5.90 -7.44
N VAL A 42 -1.82 -4.93 -7.08
CA VAL A 42 -1.69 -3.65 -7.77
C VAL A 42 -0.27 -3.51 -8.28
N HIS A 43 -0.11 -3.30 -9.58
CA HIS A 43 1.16 -3.00 -10.21
C HIS A 43 1.37 -1.49 -10.23
N MET A 44 2.60 -1.08 -9.97
CA MET A 44 3.01 0.32 -9.95
C MET A 44 4.30 0.48 -10.73
N GLU A 45 4.36 1.49 -11.60
CA GLU A 45 5.54 1.89 -12.34
C GLU A 45 6.07 3.21 -11.79
N GLY A 46 7.39 3.29 -11.59
CA GLY A 46 8.02 4.50 -11.10
C GLY A 46 7.94 5.64 -12.11
N VAL A 47 7.58 6.82 -11.61
CA VAL A 47 7.27 8.00 -12.43
C VAL A 47 8.54 8.54 -13.12
N PRO A 48 8.46 8.98 -14.38
CA PRO A 48 9.56 9.65 -15.07
C PRO A 48 10.09 10.87 -14.30
N GLY A 49 11.40 11.05 -14.30
CA GLY A 49 12.10 12.12 -13.57
C GLY A 49 12.32 11.82 -12.09
N THR A 50 11.94 10.64 -11.60
CA THR A 50 12.18 10.21 -10.21
C THR A 50 13.31 9.19 -10.13
N LEU A 51 13.81 8.93 -8.93
CA LEU A 51 14.82 7.89 -8.72
C LEU A 51 14.35 6.48 -9.11
N TYR A 52 13.04 6.27 -9.22
CA TYR A 52 12.43 4.97 -9.51
C TYR A 52 11.94 4.85 -10.96
N GLU A 53 12.26 5.81 -11.83
CA GLU A 53 11.84 5.82 -13.23
C GLU A 53 12.08 4.46 -13.92
N GLY A 54 11.02 3.93 -14.55
CA GLY A 54 11.06 2.66 -15.28
C GLY A 54 11.09 1.39 -14.41
N GLU A 55 11.22 1.52 -13.09
CA GLU A 55 11.14 0.39 -12.16
C GLU A 55 9.67 -0.03 -11.97
N LYS A 56 9.44 -1.34 -11.94
CA LYS A 56 8.11 -1.93 -11.71
C LYS A 56 8.06 -2.54 -10.33
N PHE A 57 7.02 -2.19 -9.59
CA PHE A 57 6.73 -2.64 -8.24
C PHE A 57 5.37 -3.32 -8.21
N VAL A 58 5.20 -4.26 -7.28
CA VAL A 58 3.93 -4.92 -7.05
C VAL A 58 3.54 -4.69 -5.59
N LEU A 59 2.31 -4.24 -5.40
CA LEU A 59 1.69 -4.02 -4.10
C LEU A 59 0.59 -5.07 -3.88
N GLN A 60 0.55 -5.61 -2.68
CA GLN A 60 -0.56 -6.45 -2.21
C GLN A 60 -1.41 -5.64 -1.23
N PHE A 61 -2.69 -5.53 -1.51
CA PHE A 61 -3.70 -4.97 -0.61
C PHE A 61 -4.50 -6.10 -0.01
N LYS A 62 -4.52 -6.18 1.31
CA LYS A 62 -5.32 -7.15 2.05
C LYS A 62 -6.32 -6.44 2.93
N PHE A 63 -7.59 -6.74 2.72
CA PHE A 63 -8.70 -6.12 3.42
C PHE A 63 -9.21 -7.02 4.54
N THR A 64 -9.68 -6.41 5.63
CA THR A 64 -10.39 -7.12 6.70
C THR A 64 -11.89 -6.93 6.53
N ASN A 65 -12.68 -7.77 7.20
CA ASN A 65 -14.14 -7.63 7.20
C ASN A 65 -14.63 -6.31 7.84
N LYS A 66 -13.74 -5.55 8.49
CA LYS A 66 -14.02 -4.24 9.09
C LYS A 66 -13.75 -3.08 8.13
N TYR A 67 -13.21 -3.32 6.94
CA TYR A 67 -13.04 -2.28 5.94
C TYR A 67 -14.39 -1.61 5.60
N PRO A 68 -14.49 -0.27 5.50
CA PRO A 68 -13.42 0.73 5.49
C PRO A 68 -13.09 1.35 6.87
N PHE A 69 -13.64 0.83 7.98
CA PHE A 69 -13.35 1.33 9.32
C PHE A 69 -11.93 1.01 9.77
N ASP A 70 -11.43 -0.16 9.36
CA ASP A 70 -10.00 -0.49 9.45
C ASP A 70 -9.33 -0.22 8.10
N SER A 71 -8.09 0.25 8.12
CA SER A 71 -7.26 0.41 6.91
C SER A 71 -7.04 -0.93 6.19
N PRO A 72 -6.64 -0.93 4.92
CA PRO A 72 -6.07 -2.13 4.32
C PRO A 72 -4.66 -2.39 4.87
N GLU A 73 -4.23 -3.64 4.86
CA GLU A 73 -2.81 -3.98 4.98
C GLU A 73 -2.19 -3.88 3.59
N VAL A 74 -1.12 -3.09 3.46
CA VAL A 74 -0.48 -2.82 2.17
C VAL A 74 1.00 -3.12 2.26
N THR A 75 1.51 -3.97 1.38
CA THR A 75 2.91 -4.37 1.32
C THR A 75 3.42 -4.44 -0.11
N PHE A 76 4.67 -4.06 -0.32
CA PHE A 76 5.38 -4.39 -1.55
C PHE A 76 5.71 -5.88 -1.56
N ILE A 77 5.41 -6.55 -2.66
CA ILE A 77 5.66 -7.98 -2.85
C ILE A 77 6.51 -8.21 -4.11
N GLY A 78 7.03 -9.43 -4.23
CA GLY A 78 7.90 -9.83 -5.32
C GLY A 78 9.38 -9.54 -5.06
N ASN A 79 10.19 -9.63 -6.11
CA ASN A 79 11.65 -9.55 -6.01
C ASN A 79 12.17 -8.11 -6.00
N ASN A 80 11.37 -7.15 -6.46
CA ASN A 80 11.76 -5.75 -6.57
C ASN A 80 11.01 -4.90 -5.54
N ILE A 81 11.63 -4.66 -4.38
CA ILE A 81 11.08 -3.83 -3.30
C ILE A 81 11.83 -2.50 -3.29
N PRO A 82 11.15 -1.34 -3.44
CA PRO A 82 11.83 -0.06 -3.58
C PRO A 82 12.68 0.23 -2.35
N VAL A 83 13.92 0.66 -2.57
CA VAL A 83 14.80 1.16 -1.51
C VAL A 83 14.37 2.58 -1.20
N HIS A 84 13.63 2.76 -0.10
CA HIS A 84 13.02 4.05 0.26
C HIS A 84 13.02 4.24 1.79
N PRO A 85 13.20 5.48 2.32
CA PRO A 85 13.23 5.76 3.76
C PRO A 85 12.00 5.28 4.54
N HIS A 86 10.88 5.08 3.85
CA HIS A 86 9.61 4.61 4.40
C HIS A 86 9.23 3.19 3.93
N VAL A 87 10.13 2.46 3.28
CA VAL A 87 9.89 1.09 2.82
C VAL A 87 10.96 0.13 3.35
N TYR A 88 10.50 -0.82 4.15
CA TYR A 88 11.33 -1.88 4.72
C TYR A 88 11.66 -2.94 3.67
N SER A 89 12.76 -3.67 3.86
CA SER A 89 13.21 -4.69 2.91
C SER A 89 12.30 -5.93 2.84
N ASN A 90 11.37 -6.09 3.78
CA ASN A 90 10.29 -7.08 3.72
C ASN A 90 9.03 -6.56 2.99
N GLY A 91 9.08 -5.32 2.48
CA GLY A 91 8.00 -4.69 1.74
C GLY A 91 7.00 -3.93 2.59
N HIS A 92 7.16 -3.89 3.92
CA HIS A 92 6.29 -3.08 4.77
C HIS A 92 6.48 -1.59 4.47
N ILE A 93 5.39 -0.84 4.53
CA ILE A 93 5.34 0.59 4.20
C ILE A 93 4.99 1.35 5.47
N CYS A 94 5.79 2.37 5.81
CA CYS A 94 5.51 3.29 6.90
C CYS A 94 4.88 4.56 6.35
N LEU A 95 3.54 4.57 6.29
CA LEU A 95 2.76 5.75 5.89
C LEU A 95 1.61 5.93 6.88
N SER A 96 1.42 7.15 7.37
CA SER A 96 0.38 7.47 8.36
C SER A 96 -1.03 7.19 7.84
N ILE A 97 -1.25 7.30 6.52
CA ILE A 97 -2.52 6.94 5.86
C ILE A 97 -2.92 5.47 6.08
N LEU A 98 -1.97 4.59 6.40
CA LEU A 98 -2.22 3.17 6.68
C LEU A 98 -2.43 2.89 8.18
N THR A 99 -2.16 3.88 9.03
CA THR A 99 -2.19 3.80 10.50
C THR A 99 -3.08 4.90 11.07
N ASP A 100 -2.49 5.97 11.58
CA ASP A 100 -3.13 6.98 12.43
C ASP A 100 -4.03 7.95 11.63
N ASP A 101 -3.69 8.22 10.37
CA ASP A 101 -4.45 9.12 9.49
C ASP A 101 -5.50 8.37 8.65
N TRP A 102 -5.66 7.05 8.84
CA TRP A 102 -6.69 6.32 8.11
C TRP A 102 -8.08 6.77 8.55
N SER A 103 -8.95 7.07 7.58
CA SER A 103 -10.37 7.26 7.81
C SER A 103 -11.20 6.50 6.77
N PRO A 104 -12.45 6.13 7.10
CA PRO A 104 -13.36 5.51 6.14
C PRO A 104 -13.65 6.34 4.88
N ALA A 105 -13.34 7.64 4.89
CA ALA A 105 -13.47 8.51 3.73
C ALA A 105 -12.35 8.29 2.69
N LEU A 106 -11.23 7.69 3.09
CA LEU A 106 -10.13 7.36 2.19
C LEU A 106 -10.44 6.11 1.36
N SER A 107 -9.77 6.01 0.21
CA SER A 107 -9.93 4.91 -0.75
C SER A 107 -8.59 4.23 -1.05
N VAL A 108 -8.64 3.04 -1.64
CA VAL A 108 -7.49 2.34 -2.21
C VAL A 108 -6.76 3.23 -3.22
N GLN A 109 -7.49 3.97 -4.04
CA GLN A 109 -6.92 4.94 -4.98
C GLN A 109 -6.13 6.04 -4.27
N SER A 110 -6.66 6.59 -3.17
CA SER A 110 -5.96 7.57 -2.34
C SER A 110 -4.66 7.00 -1.77
N VAL A 111 -4.68 5.75 -1.31
CA VAL A 111 -3.47 5.07 -0.80
C VAL A 111 -2.44 4.87 -1.91
N CYS A 112 -2.85 4.42 -3.10
CA CYS A 112 -1.95 4.29 -4.25
C CYS A 112 -1.31 5.63 -4.60
N LEU A 113 -2.10 6.72 -4.65
CA LEU A 113 -1.60 8.07 -4.91
C LEU A 113 -0.60 8.54 -3.84
N SER A 114 -0.85 8.27 -2.56
CA SER A 114 0.09 8.56 -1.47
C SER A 114 1.41 7.81 -1.64
N ILE A 115 1.38 6.53 -2.04
CA ILE A 115 2.59 5.74 -2.28
C ILE A 115 3.36 6.27 -3.50
N VAL A 116 2.69 6.58 -4.61
CA VAL A 116 3.31 7.19 -5.79
C VAL A 116 3.97 8.52 -5.43
N SER A 117 3.27 9.38 -4.69
CA SER A 117 3.79 10.67 -4.25
C SER A 117 4.99 10.51 -3.31
N MET A 118 4.95 9.53 -2.41
CA MET A 118 6.05 9.20 -1.50
C MET A 118 7.30 8.78 -2.29
N LEU A 119 7.16 7.88 -3.26
CA LEU A 119 8.28 7.45 -4.10
C LEU A 119 8.81 8.61 -4.96
N SER A 120 7.92 9.44 -5.50
CA SER A 120 8.28 10.53 -6.40
C SER A 120 9.02 11.68 -5.71
N SER A 121 8.74 11.93 -4.42
CA SER A 121 9.39 12.99 -3.65
C SER A 121 10.75 12.56 -3.07
N CYS A 122 11.13 11.28 -3.22
CA CYS A 122 12.36 10.74 -2.67
C CYS A 122 13.60 11.33 -3.36
N LYS A 123 14.50 11.90 -2.56
CA LYS A 123 15.78 12.47 -3.03
C LYS A 123 16.96 11.52 -2.94
N GLU A 124 16.84 10.43 -2.15
CA GLU A 124 17.92 9.47 -1.95
C GLU A 124 17.37 8.06 -1.67
N LYS A 125 17.85 7.05 -2.41
CA LYS A 125 17.52 5.64 -2.18
C LYS A 125 18.24 5.11 -0.94
N ARG A 126 17.63 5.25 0.23
CA ARG A 126 18.09 4.66 1.50
C ARG A 126 16.98 3.85 2.17
N ARG A 127 17.33 2.88 3.01
CA ARG A 127 16.36 2.13 3.85
C ARG A 127 16.07 2.88 5.16
N PRO A 128 14.97 2.57 5.85
CA PRO A 128 14.78 3.03 7.23
C PRO A 128 15.97 2.63 8.12
N PRO A 129 16.42 3.48 9.06
CA PRO A 129 17.59 3.21 9.91
C PRO A 129 17.40 1.96 10.80
N ASP A 130 16.16 1.65 11.16
CA ASP A 130 15.74 0.50 11.96
C ASP A 130 15.45 -0.76 11.11
N ASN A 131 15.70 -0.75 9.79
CA ASN A 131 15.29 -1.82 8.88
C ASN A 131 15.69 -3.23 9.34
N SER A 132 16.95 -3.42 9.71
CA SER A 132 17.46 -4.74 10.13
C SER A 132 16.82 -5.23 11.44
N PHE A 133 16.49 -4.31 12.34
CA PHE A 133 15.81 -4.64 13.60
C PHE A 133 14.33 -4.93 13.34
N TYR A 134 13.66 -4.08 12.57
CA TYR A 134 12.26 -4.22 12.21
C TYR A 134 12.01 -5.55 11.48
N VAL A 135 12.76 -5.87 10.43
CA VAL A 135 12.55 -7.11 9.65
C VAL A 135 12.76 -8.37 10.50
N LYS A 136 13.65 -8.34 11.50
CA LYS A 136 13.87 -9.46 12.43
C LYS A 136 12.79 -9.60 13.49
N THR A 137 12.14 -8.51 13.88
CA THR A 137 11.23 -8.45 15.04
C THR A 137 9.77 -8.29 14.66
N CYS A 138 9.49 -7.83 13.44
CA CYS A 138 8.14 -7.59 12.96
C CYS A 138 7.42 -8.92 12.76
N ASN A 139 6.13 -8.93 13.10
CA ASN A 139 5.26 -10.03 12.76
C ASN A 139 5.00 -10.01 11.24
N LYS A 140 4.69 -11.17 10.64
CA LYS A 140 4.27 -11.25 9.22
C LYS A 140 3.09 -10.34 8.88
N ASN A 141 2.33 -9.91 9.89
CA ASN A 141 1.30 -8.89 9.78
C ASN A 141 1.86 -7.52 10.23
N PRO A 142 2.01 -6.52 9.34
CA PRO A 142 2.48 -5.18 9.67
C PRO A 142 1.67 -4.49 10.76
N LYS A 143 0.34 -4.71 10.81
CA LYS A 143 -0.59 -4.05 11.74
C LYS A 143 -0.44 -4.50 13.19
N LYS A 144 0.19 -5.64 13.43
CA LYS A 144 0.51 -6.12 14.79
C LYS A 144 1.86 -5.63 15.29
N THR A 145 2.61 -4.91 14.46
CA THR A 145 3.93 -4.39 14.83
C THR A 145 3.78 -3.02 15.48
N LYS A 146 4.36 -2.84 16.66
CA LYS A 146 4.40 -1.54 17.35
C LYS A 146 5.39 -0.63 16.61
N TRP A 147 4.87 0.40 15.94
CA TRP A 147 5.67 1.38 15.22
C TRP A 147 6.33 2.35 16.20
N TRP A 148 7.60 2.65 15.95
CA TRP A 148 8.34 3.70 16.66
C TRP A 148 8.63 4.78 15.61
N TYR A 149 7.82 5.83 15.60
CA TYR A 149 8.06 6.96 14.73
C TYR A 149 9.27 7.73 15.27
N HIS A 150 10.29 7.87 14.44
CA HIS A 150 11.45 8.71 14.72
C HIS A 150 11.26 10.06 14.01
N ASP A 151 10.26 10.82 14.43
CA ASP A 151 10.10 12.22 14.03
C ASP A 151 9.85 13.06 15.29
N ASP A 152 10.94 13.38 15.97
CA ASP A 152 11.01 14.42 16.99
C ASP A 152 11.93 15.52 16.44
N SER A 153 11.43 16.37 15.54
CA SER A 153 12.01 17.70 15.33
C SER A 153 10.95 18.67 14.78
N VAL A 154 10.24 19.32 15.70
CA VAL A 154 9.75 20.69 15.50
C VAL A 154 10.91 21.68 15.53
#